data_AF-A0A9P9DPA8-F1
#
_entry.id   AF-A0A9P9DPA8-F1
#
_cell.length_a   1.000
_cell.length_b   1.000
_cell.length_c   1.000
_cell.angle_alpha   90.00
_cell.angle_beta   90.00
_cell.angle_gamma   90.00
#
_symmetry.space_group_name_H-M   'P 1'
#
loop_
_entity.id
_entity.type
_entity.pdbx_description
1 polymer ?
#
loop_
_entity_poly.entity_id
_entity_poly.type
_entity_poly.pdbx_seq_one_letter_code
_entity_poly.pdbx_strand_id
1 'polypeptide(L)'
;MFQGGFSLAGGFEEVWPGPENENWSHHASCSCPIGEDGDPMAVLDSKFRVRGTEGLRVIDASVFPRILGLDIVVPVYIVSEKAAEDILGP
;
A
#
# COMPACT_ATOMS: atom_id res chain seq x y z
N MET A 1 2.24 24.65 -11.54
CA MET A 1 3.57 24.41 -12.14
C MET A 1 4.60 24.70 -11.06
N PHE A 2 5.04 23.67 -10.33
CA PHE A 2 6.03 23.84 -9.27
C PHE A 2 7.41 23.94 -9.93
N GLN A 3 7.96 25.15 -9.95
CA GLN A 3 9.20 25.51 -10.63
C GLN A 3 10.36 25.52 -9.63
N GLY A 4 10.63 24.35 -9.04
CA GLY A 4 11.67 24.18 -8.03
C GLY A 4 11.69 22.76 -7.49
N GLY A 5 12.28 21.84 -8.25
CA GLY A 5 12.45 20.45 -7.84
C GLY A 5 13.51 20.35 -6.73
N PHE A 6 13.11 19.88 -5.56
CA PHE A 6 14.06 19.32 -4.60
C PHE A 6 14.61 18.03 -5.21
N SER A 7 15.93 17.89 -5.29
CA SER A 7 16.55 16.65 -5.77
C SER A 7 16.22 15.52 -4.79
N LEU A 8 15.45 14.53 -5.25
CA LEU A 8 15.18 13.29 -4.50
C LEU A 8 16.37 12.31 -4.53
N ALA A 9 17.45 12.65 -5.25
CA ALA A 9 18.73 11.96 -5.12
C ALA A 9 19.32 12.26 -3.73
N GLY A 10 18.79 11.60 -2.70
CA GLY A 10 19.52 11.41 -1.46
C GLY A 10 20.87 10.75 -1.79
N GLY A 11 21.83 10.82 -0.87
CA GLY A 11 23.16 10.21 -1.04
C GLY A 11 23.14 8.66 -1.00
N PHE A 12 22.09 8.03 -1.51
CA PHE A 12 21.96 6.59 -1.66
C PHE A 12 22.09 6.21 -3.13
N GLU A 13 22.65 5.04 -3.39
CA GLU A 13 22.71 4.46 -4.72
C GLU A 13 21.31 3.99 -5.11
N GLU A 14 20.74 4.63 -6.12
CA GLU A 14 19.44 4.25 -6.67
C GLU A 14 19.65 3.06 -7.61
N VAL A 15 19.37 1.85 -7.11
CA VAL A 15 19.52 0.62 -7.89
C VAL A 15 18.25 0.36 -8.69
N TRP A 16 18.32 0.65 -9.99
CA TRP A 16 17.24 0.39 -10.94
C TRP A 16 17.36 -1.03 -11.52
N PRO A 17 16.31 -1.87 -11.41
CA PRO A 17 16.35 -3.25 -11.93
C PRO A 17 16.16 -3.35 -13.46
N GLY A 18 15.99 -2.21 -14.15
CA GLY A 18 15.70 -2.14 -15.60
C GLY A 18 16.20 -0.83 -16.22
N PRO A 19 15.89 -0.58 -17.51
CA PRO A 19 16.30 0.63 -18.22
C PRO A 19 15.92 1.91 -17.45
N GLU A 20 16.79 2.91 -17.47
CA GLU A 20 16.70 4.17 -16.71
C GLU A 20 15.48 5.06 -17.05
N ASN A 21 14.53 4.58 -17.86
CA ASN A 21 13.29 5.26 -18.26
C ASN A 21 12.05 4.37 -18.15
N GLU A 22 12.13 3.21 -17.49
CA GLU A 22 10.97 2.43 -17.10
C GLU A 22 10.54 2.89 -15.71
N ASN A 23 9.64 3.88 -15.65
CA ASN A 23 8.95 4.16 -14.41
C ASN A 23 7.98 3.00 -14.16
N TRP A 24 8.37 2.11 -13.24
CA TRP A 24 7.39 1.27 -12.56
C TRP A 24 6.38 2.26 -11.98
N SER A 25 5.15 2.29 -12.53
CA SER A 25 4.09 3.20 -12.10
C SER A 25 4.14 3.33 -10.59
N HIS A 26 4.08 4.55 -10.03
CA HIS A 26 4.29 4.89 -8.61
C HIS A 26 3.24 4.26 -7.65
N HIS A 27 2.99 2.95 -7.80
CA HIS A 27 1.88 2.13 -7.32
C HIS A 27 2.42 0.92 -6.55
N ALA A 28 3.58 1.09 -5.89
CA ALA A 28 4.11 0.07 -4.98
C ALA A 28 3.00 -0.31 -3.97
N SER A 29 2.70 -1.59 -3.89
CA SER A 29 1.51 -2.11 -3.20
C SER A 29 1.71 -3.57 -2.80
N CYS A 30 0.73 -4.11 -2.06
CA CYS A 30 0.61 -5.53 -1.74
C CYS A 30 1.61 -6.14 -0.75
N SER A 31 2.41 -5.33 -0.05
CA SER A 31 3.40 -5.85 0.91
C SER A 31 2.82 -6.30 2.25
N CYS A 32 1.58 -5.92 2.59
CA CYS A 32 0.87 -6.30 3.81
C CYS A 32 -0.52 -6.84 3.48
N PRO A 33 -0.64 -7.92 2.69
CA PRO A 33 -1.90 -8.31 2.09
C PRO A 33 -2.94 -8.73 3.14
N ILE A 34 -4.19 -8.31 2.94
CA ILE A 34 -5.36 -8.90 3.58
C ILE A 34 -5.58 -10.29 2.99
N GLY A 35 -5.85 -11.27 3.86
CA GLY A 35 -6.17 -12.63 3.43
C GLY A 35 -7.04 -13.39 4.43
N GLU A 36 -7.50 -14.55 3.99
CA GLU A 36 -8.36 -15.45 4.77
C GLU A 36 -7.61 -16.03 5.99
N ASP A 37 -8.37 -16.52 6.97
CA ASP A 37 -7.78 -17.22 8.10
C ASP A 37 -7.12 -18.53 7.65
N GLY A 38 -5.82 -18.67 7.92
CA GLY A 38 -5.01 -19.80 7.48
C GLY A 38 -4.22 -19.55 6.20
N ASP A 39 -4.40 -18.40 5.53
CA ASP A 39 -3.50 -17.98 4.44
C ASP A 39 -2.12 -17.66 5.02
N PRO A 40 -1.06 -18.43 4.67
CA PRO A 40 0.29 -18.23 5.21
C PRO A 40 0.94 -16.91 4.73
N MET A 41 0.41 -16.28 3.68
CA MET A 41 0.91 -15.02 3.15
C MET A 41 0.17 -13.80 3.71
N ALA A 42 -0.97 -13.99 4.39
CA ALA A 42 -1.77 -12.89 4.92
C ALA A 42 -1.06 -12.21 6.09
N VAL A 43 -0.90 -10.89 5.98
CA VAL A 43 -0.38 -10.04 7.06
C VAL A 43 -1.52 -9.44 7.87
N LEU A 44 -2.64 -9.16 7.20
CA LEU A 44 -3.81 -8.52 7.78
C LEU A 44 -5.01 -9.47 7.77
N ASP A 45 -5.94 -9.25 8.69
CA ASP A 45 -7.29 -9.81 8.61
C ASP A 45 -8.24 -8.91 7.81
N SER A 46 -9.49 -9.33 7.66
CA SER A 46 -10.53 -8.58 6.94
C SER A 46 -10.93 -7.24 7.57
N LYS A 47 -10.43 -6.92 8.78
CA LYS A 47 -10.65 -5.67 9.49
C LYS A 47 -9.38 -4.83 9.61
N PHE A 48 -8.42 -5.05 8.72
CA PHE A 48 -7.15 -4.32 8.63
C PHE A 48 -6.23 -4.51 9.84
N ARG A 49 -6.48 -5.49 10.71
CA ARG A 49 -5.69 -5.73 11.92
C ARG A 49 -4.45 -6.54 11.57
N VAL A 50 -3.31 -6.13 12.12
CA VAL A 50 -2.05 -6.86 11.96
C VAL A 50 -2.12 -8.16 12.73
N ARG A 51 -1.97 -9.29 12.04
CA ARG A 51 -1.99 -10.62 12.66
C ARG A 51 -0.81 -10.75 13.64
N GLY A 52 -1.07 -11.28 14.83
CA GLY A 52 -0.06 -11.45 15.88
C GLY A 52 0.30 -10.18 16.65
N THR A 53 -0.38 -9.06 16.42
CA THR A 53 -0.20 -7.80 17.16
C THR A 53 -1.54 -7.25 17.65
N GLU A 54 -1.52 -6.55 18.78
CA GLU A 54 -2.70 -5.88 19.32
C GLU A 54 -2.67 -4.37 19.06
N GLY A 55 -3.83 -3.77 18.84
CA GLY A 55 -3.96 -2.31 18.71
C GLY A 55 -3.37 -1.69 17.43
N LEU A 56 -2.86 -2.49 16.49
CA LEU A 56 -2.25 -2.01 15.24
C LEU A 56 -3.09 -2.39 14.01
N ARG A 57 -3.28 -1.42 13.13
CA ARG A 57 -3.90 -1.60 11.81
C ARG A 57 -3.05 -0.97 10.72
N VAL A 58 -3.12 -1.50 9.50
CA VAL A 58 -2.48 -0.93 8.31
C VAL A 58 -3.55 -0.63 7.27
N ILE A 59 -3.59 0.61 6.79
CA ILE A 59 -4.57 1.09 5.80
C ILE A 59 -3.84 1.99 4.80
N ASP A 60 -3.27 1.39 3.76
CA ASP A 60 -2.64 2.06 2.62
C ASP A 60 -2.60 1.09 1.41
N ALA A 61 -1.80 1.39 0.39
CA ALA A 61 -1.63 0.53 -0.79
C ALA A 61 -1.10 -0.88 -0.49
N SER A 62 -0.43 -1.09 0.64
CA SER A 62 0.16 -2.39 0.99
C SER A 62 -0.88 -3.47 1.26
N VAL A 63 -2.12 -3.09 1.59
CA VAL A 63 -3.17 -4.01 2.04
C VAL A 63 -3.75 -4.91 0.95
N PHE A 64 -3.54 -4.53 -0.31
CA PHE A 64 -4.11 -5.26 -1.43
C PHE A 64 -3.45 -6.63 -1.59
N PRO A 65 -4.20 -7.73 -1.77
CA PRO A 65 -3.59 -9.05 -1.94
C PRO A 65 -2.85 -9.20 -3.27
N ARG A 66 -3.19 -8.39 -4.28
CA ARG A 66 -2.55 -8.35 -5.60
C ARG A 66 -2.67 -6.96 -6.23
N ILE A 67 -1.79 -6.68 -7.20
CA ILE A 67 -1.78 -5.44 -7.97
C ILE A 67 -3.13 -5.25 -8.65
N LEU A 68 -3.70 -4.06 -8.49
CA LEU A 68 -4.98 -3.67 -9.08
C LEU A 68 -4.76 -3.13 -10.49
N GLY A 69 -5.67 -3.45 -11.42
CA GLY A 69 -5.65 -2.94 -12.79
C GLY A 69 -6.21 -1.52 -12.95
N LEU A 70 -6.07 -0.67 -11.94
CA LEU A 70 -6.61 0.69 -11.89
C LEU A 70 -5.54 1.67 -11.37
N ASP A 71 -5.75 2.97 -11.57
CA ASP A 71 -4.98 4.00 -10.88
C ASP A 71 -5.10 3.79 -9.36
N ILE A 72 -3.97 3.65 -8.66
CA ILE A 72 -3.91 3.23 -7.26
C ILE A 72 -4.58 4.23 -6.30
N VAL A 73 -4.72 5.49 -6.72
CA VAL A 73 -5.35 6.53 -5.91
C VAL A 73 -6.80 6.14 -5.57
N VAL A 74 -7.56 5.63 -6.55
CA VAL A 74 -8.97 5.25 -6.37
C VAL A 74 -9.17 4.14 -5.34
N PRO A 75 -8.55 2.96 -5.45
CA PRO A 75 -8.72 1.89 -4.48
C PRO A 75 -8.15 2.26 -3.10
N VAL A 76 -7.12 3.11 -3.01
CA VAL A 76 -6.64 3.62 -1.72
C VAL A 76 -7.71 4.49 -1.03
N TYR A 77 -8.43 5.35 -1.76
CA TYR A 77 -9.55 6.08 -1.19
C TYR A 77 -10.67 5.14 -0.72
N ILE A 78 -11.05 4.16 -1.54
CA ILE A 78 -12.14 3.21 -1.22
C ILE A 78 -11.79 2.39 0.01
N VAL A 79 -10.56 1.87 0.10
CA VAL A 79 -10.16 1.07 1.27
C VAL A 79 -10.06 1.91 2.53
N SER A 80 -9.64 3.17 2.41
CA SER A 80 -9.61 4.13 3.52
C SER A 80 -11.02 4.43 4.04
N GLU A 81 -11.99 4.63 3.15
CA GLU A 81 -13.40 4.82 3.52
C GLU A 81 -13.95 3.58 4.22
N LYS A 82 -13.72 2.39 3.67
CA LYS A 82 -14.16 1.13 4.28
C LYS A 82 -13.55 0.92 5.67
N ALA A 83 -12.27 1.23 5.83
CA ALA A 83 -11.59 1.13 7.12
C ALA A 83 -12.11 2.18 8.12
N ALA A 84 -12.44 3.39 7.68
CA ALA A 84 -13.05 4.41 8.54
C ALA A 84 -14.38 3.91 9.11
N GLU A 85 -15.22 3.28 8.28
CA GLU A 85 -16.45 2.63 8.74
C GLU A 85 -16.16 1.47 9.72
N ASP A 86 -15.17 0.62 9.44
CA ASP A 86 -14.84 -0.48 10.35
C ASP A 86 -14.24 -0.03 11.70
N ILE A 87 -13.64 1.17 11.76
CA ILE A 87 -12.98 1.71 12.95
C ILE A 87 -13.91 2.63 13.75
N LEU A 88 -14.68 3.48 13.07
CA LEU A 88 -15.46 4.57 13.65
C LEU A 88 -16.97 4.41 13.42
N GLY A 89 -17.38 3.51 12.53
CA GLY A 89 -18.79 3.26 12.23
C GLY A 89 -19.56 2.73 13.44
N PRO A 90 -20.89 2.89 13.42
CA PRO A 90 -21.78 2.54 14.53
C PRO A 90 -21.85 1.05 14.85
#